data_AF-A0A945W5J0-F1
#
_entry.id   AF-A0A945W5J0-F1
#
_cell.length_a   1.000
_cell.length_b   1.000
_cell.length_c   1.000
_cell.angle_alpha   90.00
_cell.angle_beta   90.00
_cell.angle_gamma   90.00
#
_symmetry.space_group_name_H-M   'P 1'
#
loop_
_entity.id
_entity.type
_entity.pdbx_description
1 polymer ?
#
loop_
_entity_poly.entity_id
_entity_poly.type
_entity_poly.pdbx_seq_one_letter_code
_entity_poly.pdbx_strand_id
1 'polypeptide(L)'
;MSIINKIKNLKLSNDTKVTMTYEGATDVFVHNETAIDTAIADTDVISTLAELITEHPKLNASTKYGESTGGILNHLRSEGHLEDYDRGEFYFTDFVAEVITENFYDLDFIDSSVHAYDYKRGECTLSTEVITTVGNLLAEENVSLSAWTVSVPTENGTLTFN
;
A
#
# COMPACT_ATOMS: atom_id res chain seq x y z
N MET A 1 18.15 3.76 13.17
CA MET A 1 17.54 5.10 13.06
C MET A 1 16.35 4.95 12.11
N SER A 2 15.12 5.26 12.54
CA SER A 2 13.90 5.05 11.73
C SER A 2 13.86 5.95 10.50
N ILE A 3 13.11 5.54 9.47
CA ILE A 3 12.92 6.31 8.23
C ILE A 3 12.31 7.69 8.53
N ILE A 4 11.34 7.75 9.44
CA ILE A 4 10.72 9.02 9.89
C ILE A 4 11.77 10.00 10.43
N ASN A 5 12.73 9.52 11.23
CA ASN A 5 13.80 10.39 11.75
C ASN A 5 14.73 10.89 10.64
N LYS A 6 15.01 10.08 9.61
CA LYS A 6 15.78 10.52 8.44
C LYS A 6 15.03 11.63 7.70
N ILE A 7 13.74 11.46 7.44
CA ILE A 7 12.90 12.45 6.75
C ILE A 7 12.81 13.75 7.57
N LYS A 8 12.60 13.65 8.89
CA LYS A 8 12.60 14.81 9.80
C LYS A 8 13.89 15.62 9.74
N ASN A 9 15.04 14.95 9.62
CA ASN A 9 16.34 15.60 9.51
C ASN A 9 16.56 16.33 8.17
N LEU A 10 15.85 15.95 7.11
CA LEU A 10 15.95 16.60 5.80
C LEU A 10 15.27 17.97 5.77
N LYS A 11 14.41 18.31 6.75
CA LYS A 11 13.71 19.60 6.87
C LYS A 11 13.00 20.01 5.56
N LEU A 12 12.37 19.05 4.90
CA LEU A 12 11.61 19.27 3.68
C LEU A 12 10.30 20.02 3.98
N SER A 13 9.67 20.59 2.95
CA SER A 13 8.36 21.21 3.09
C SER A 13 7.32 20.17 3.52
N ASN A 14 6.36 20.57 4.35
CA ASN A 14 5.26 19.70 4.75
C ASN A 14 4.45 19.20 3.54
N ASP A 15 4.38 19.99 2.47
CA ASP A 15 3.65 19.64 1.24
C ASP A 15 4.45 18.72 0.30
N THR A 16 5.70 18.42 0.63
CA THR A 16 6.52 17.52 -0.20
C THR A 16 5.90 16.13 -0.22
N LYS A 17 5.62 15.62 -1.42
CA LYS A 17 5.05 14.28 -1.62
C LYS A 17 6.08 13.20 -1.24
N VAL A 18 5.61 12.18 -0.54
CA VAL A 18 6.37 11.00 -0.17
C VAL A 18 5.70 9.80 -0.82
N THR A 19 6.45 9.06 -1.61
CA THR A 19 6.01 7.79 -2.19
C THR A 19 6.45 6.66 -1.27
N MET A 20 5.56 5.75 -0.94
CA MET A 20 5.84 4.54 -0.18
C MET A 20 5.40 3.35 -1.02
N THR A 21 6.31 2.40 -1.21
CA THR A 21 6.09 1.20 -1.99
C THR A 21 6.30 -0.01 -1.10
N TYR A 22 5.40 -0.98 -1.21
CA TYR A 22 5.53 -2.28 -0.58
C TYR A 22 5.33 -3.37 -1.63
N GLU A 23 6.19 -4.39 -1.62
CA GLU A 23 6.17 -5.48 -2.59
C GLU A 23 6.31 -6.82 -1.88
N GLY A 24 5.50 -7.77 -2.30
CA GLY A 24 5.53 -9.16 -1.84
C GLY A 24 5.50 -10.09 -3.04
N ALA A 25 6.31 -11.13 -3.03
CA ALA A 25 6.39 -12.11 -4.11
C ALA A 25 6.23 -13.52 -3.57
N THR A 26 5.60 -14.38 -4.37
CA THR A 26 5.45 -15.80 -4.08
C THR A 26 5.68 -16.65 -5.32
N ASP A 27 6.11 -17.90 -5.10
CA ASP A 27 6.24 -18.89 -6.15
C ASP A 27 4.85 -19.35 -6.61
N VAL A 28 4.64 -19.39 -7.93
CA VAL A 28 3.35 -19.71 -8.53
C VAL A 28 3.47 -20.72 -9.67
N PHE A 29 2.37 -21.38 -9.94
CA PHE A 29 2.18 -22.09 -11.20
C PHE A 29 1.59 -21.13 -12.24
N VAL A 30 2.25 -20.99 -13.38
CA VAL A 30 1.81 -20.04 -14.44
C VAL A 30 0.93 -20.70 -15.51
N HIS A 31 0.91 -22.03 -15.55
CA HIS A 31 0.23 -22.80 -16.60
C HIS A 31 -1.27 -23.00 -16.39
N ASN A 32 -1.80 -22.61 -15.22
CA ASN A 32 -3.18 -22.81 -14.81
C ASN A 32 -3.94 -21.49 -14.60
N GLU A 33 -3.34 -20.35 -14.98
CA GLU A 33 -3.94 -19.00 -14.86
C GLU A 33 -4.30 -18.57 -13.43
N THR A 34 -3.92 -19.32 -12.40
CA THR A 34 -4.21 -18.98 -10.97
C THR A 34 -3.06 -18.25 -10.30
N ALA A 35 -2.09 -17.73 -11.05
CA ALA A 35 -0.87 -17.13 -10.51
C ALA A 35 -1.19 -15.93 -9.60
N ILE A 36 -2.08 -15.06 -10.05
CA ILE A 36 -2.46 -13.85 -9.30
C ILE A 36 -3.29 -14.24 -8.07
N ASP A 37 -4.28 -15.14 -8.20
CA ASP A 37 -5.06 -15.64 -7.06
C ASP A 37 -4.18 -16.27 -5.97
N THR A 38 -3.15 -17.01 -6.39
CA THR A 38 -2.16 -17.58 -5.47
C THR A 38 -1.39 -16.48 -4.75
N ALA A 39 -0.97 -15.43 -5.46
CA ALA A 39 -0.27 -14.30 -4.86
C ALA A 39 -1.17 -13.48 -3.92
N ILE A 40 -2.44 -13.30 -4.26
CA ILE A 40 -3.43 -12.66 -3.39
C ILE A 40 -3.57 -13.42 -2.07
N ALA A 41 -3.58 -14.76 -2.12
CA ALA A 41 -3.72 -15.60 -0.94
C ALA A 41 -2.43 -15.75 -0.11
N ASP A 42 -1.27 -15.82 -0.77
CA ASP A 42 -0.01 -16.20 -0.13
C ASP A 42 0.89 -15.00 0.22
N THR A 43 0.58 -13.79 -0.27
CA THR A 43 1.32 -12.56 0.07
C THR A 43 0.56 -11.70 1.09
N ASP A 44 1.30 -10.88 1.82
CA ASP A 44 0.79 -9.96 2.84
C ASP A 44 0.64 -8.52 2.31
N VAL A 45 0.71 -8.30 1.00
CA VAL A 45 0.65 -6.95 0.40
C VAL A 45 -0.70 -6.28 0.66
N ILE A 46 -1.80 -7.04 0.52
CA ILE A 46 -3.16 -6.53 0.75
C ILE A 46 -3.35 -6.18 2.23
N SER A 47 -2.98 -7.09 3.15
CA SER A 47 -3.10 -6.86 4.58
C SER A 47 -2.21 -5.71 5.05
N THR A 48 -0.99 -5.59 4.51
CA THR A 48 -0.05 -4.50 4.84
C THR A 48 -0.58 -3.14 4.35
N LEU A 49 -1.20 -3.11 3.16
CA LEU A 49 -1.88 -1.91 2.68
C LEU A 49 -3.08 -1.54 3.56
N ALA A 50 -3.93 -2.52 3.89
CA ALA A 50 -5.10 -2.33 4.74
C ALA A 50 -4.70 -1.77 6.11
N GLU A 51 -3.72 -2.38 6.77
CA GLU A 51 -3.18 -1.91 8.06
C GLU A 51 -2.69 -0.46 7.96
N LEU A 52 -1.95 -0.11 6.91
CA LEU A 52 -1.45 1.24 6.70
C LEU A 52 -2.60 2.26 6.62
N ILE A 53 -3.68 1.97 5.89
CA ILE A 53 -4.76 2.93 5.68
C ILE A 53 -5.75 2.99 6.84
N THR A 54 -5.93 1.92 7.62
CA THR A 54 -6.86 1.86 8.75
C THR A 54 -6.22 2.33 10.06
N GLU A 55 -5.01 1.86 10.38
CA GLU A 55 -4.32 2.19 11.63
C GLU A 55 -3.68 3.58 11.60
N HIS A 56 -3.41 4.10 10.41
CA HIS A 56 -2.71 5.38 10.21
C HIS A 56 -3.49 6.36 9.30
N PRO A 57 -4.73 6.71 9.66
CA PRO A 57 -5.61 7.53 8.81
C PRO A 57 -5.06 8.95 8.57
N LYS A 58 -4.17 9.47 9.43
CA LYS A 58 -3.56 10.80 9.23
C LYS A 58 -2.56 10.81 8.07
N LEU A 59 -2.06 9.65 7.65
CA LEU A 59 -1.23 9.57 6.45
C LEU A 59 -1.99 10.06 5.23
N ASN A 60 -3.32 9.88 5.19
CA ASN A 60 -4.14 10.25 4.03
C ASN A 60 -3.51 9.69 2.74
N ALA A 61 -3.15 8.39 2.80
CA ALA A 61 -2.44 7.70 1.73
C ALA A 61 -3.33 7.63 0.48
N SER A 62 -2.80 8.09 -0.65
CA SER A 62 -3.49 8.13 -1.95
C SER A 62 -2.77 7.26 -2.96
N THR A 63 -3.46 6.80 -4.01
CA THR A 63 -2.82 6.03 -5.08
C THR A 63 -1.99 6.94 -6.00
N LYS A 64 -1.12 6.34 -6.81
CA LYS A 64 -0.32 7.04 -7.83
C LYS A 64 -1.14 7.86 -8.84
N TYR A 65 -2.42 7.53 -9.02
CA TYR A 65 -3.32 8.21 -9.96
C TYR A 65 -4.01 9.45 -9.38
N GLY A 66 -3.90 9.70 -8.08
CA GLY A 66 -4.26 10.98 -7.46
C GLY A 66 -5.75 11.32 -7.39
N GLU A 67 -6.66 10.38 -7.72
CA GLU A 67 -8.11 10.67 -7.78
C GLU A 67 -8.82 10.61 -6.43
N SER A 68 -8.23 9.99 -5.42
CA SER A 68 -8.84 9.88 -4.09
C SER A 68 -8.63 11.18 -3.30
N THR A 69 -9.50 12.17 -3.48
CA THR A 69 -9.58 13.35 -2.60
C THR A 69 -9.89 12.88 -1.17
N GLY A 70 -8.85 12.76 -0.34
CA GLY A 70 -8.96 12.17 1.01
C GLY A 70 -8.40 10.75 1.15
N GLY A 71 -7.69 10.22 0.16
CA GLY A 71 -6.96 8.97 0.28
C GLY A 71 -7.82 7.71 0.07
N ILE A 72 -7.15 6.56 0.01
CA ILE A 72 -7.73 5.25 -0.35
C ILE A 72 -8.93 4.90 0.52
N LEU A 73 -8.83 5.10 1.84
CA LEU A 73 -9.92 4.77 2.76
C LEU A 73 -11.19 5.62 2.52
N ASN A 74 -11.02 6.89 2.12
CA ASN A 74 -12.18 7.74 1.77
C ASN A 74 -12.77 7.37 0.42
N HIS A 75 -11.94 6.89 -0.52
CA HIS A 75 -12.41 6.39 -1.80
C HIS A 75 -13.28 5.14 -1.61
N LEU A 76 -12.80 4.13 -0.86
CA LEU A 76 -13.59 2.95 -0.48
C LEU A 76 -14.92 3.32 0.20
N ARG A 77 -14.92 4.35 1.06
CA ARG A 77 -16.15 4.85 1.67
C ARG A 77 -17.09 5.50 0.65
N SER A 78 -16.56 6.28 -0.27
CA SER A 78 -17.36 7.01 -1.26
C SER A 78 -18.03 6.09 -2.28
N GLU A 79 -17.42 4.93 -2.54
CA GLU A 79 -17.94 3.91 -3.45
C GLU A 79 -18.89 2.91 -2.77
N GLY A 80 -19.10 3.03 -1.46
CA GLY A 80 -20.04 2.18 -0.72
C GLY A 80 -19.46 0.84 -0.28
N HIS A 81 -18.18 0.56 -0.54
CA HIS A 81 -17.54 -0.71 -0.17
C HIS A 81 -17.45 -0.96 1.34
N LEU A 82 -17.67 0.07 2.17
CA LEU A 82 -17.61 -0.01 3.63
C LEU A 82 -18.99 0.03 4.31
N GLU A 83 -20.09 -0.08 3.56
CA GLU A 83 -21.44 0.00 4.11
C GLU A 83 -21.82 -1.21 4.97
N ASP A 84 -21.31 -2.39 4.63
CA ASP A 84 -21.59 -3.65 5.32
C ASP A 84 -20.78 -3.84 6.61
N TYR A 85 -19.91 -2.88 6.96
CA TYR A 85 -19.12 -2.96 8.19
C TYR A 85 -19.95 -2.61 9.42
N ASP A 86 -20.17 -3.60 10.29
CA ASP A 86 -20.80 -3.40 11.59
C ASP A 86 -19.85 -2.70 12.58
N ARG A 87 -20.18 -1.45 12.91
CA ARG A 87 -19.35 -0.64 13.82
C ARG A 87 -19.35 -1.22 15.24
N GLY A 88 -18.15 -1.37 15.80
CA GLY A 88 -17.94 -1.88 17.15
C GLY A 88 -17.32 -3.27 17.17
N GLU A 89 -17.18 -3.90 16.01
CA GLU A 89 -16.34 -5.07 15.86
C GLU A 89 -14.86 -4.65 15.78
N PHE A 90 -13.96 -5.47 16.30
CA PHE A 90 -12.53 -5.13 16.44
C PHE A 90 -11.69 -5.65 15.25
N TYR A 91 -12.30 -5.79 14.07
CA TYR A 91 -11.68 -6.37 12.87
C TYR A 91 -11.72 -5.45 11.64
N PHE A 92 -11.88 -4.13 11.82
CA PHE A 92 -11.99 -3.19 10.68
C PHE A 92 -10.86 -3.34 9.65
N THR A 93 -9.63 -3.55 10.11
CA THR A 93 -8.46 -3.75 9.24
C THR A 93 -8.60 -5.01 8.39
N ASP A 94 -9.03 -6.12 8.98
CA ASP A 94 -9.28 -7.37 8.26
C ASP A 94 -10.42 -7.22 7.24
N PHE A 95 -11.51 -6.53 7.63
CA PHE A 95 -12.62 -6.23 6.73
C PHE A 95 -12.17 -5.42 5.51
N VAL A 96 -11.33 -4.40 5.71
CA VAL A 96 -10.79 -3.60 4.60
C VAL A 96 -9.89 -4.45 3.71
N ALA A 97 -9.10 -5.36 4.27
CA ALA A 97 -8.29 -6.30 3.49
C ALA A 97 -9.17 -7.26 2.65
N GLU A 98 -10.27 -7.76 3.21
CA GLU A 98 -11.25 -8.59 2.49
C GLU A 98 -11.90 -7.81 1.34
N VAL A 99 -12.35 -6.58 1.58
CA VAL A 99 -12.91 -5.69 0.55
C VAL A 99 -11.92 -5.47 -0.59
N ILE A 100 -10.64 -5.19 -0.28
CA ILE A 100 -9.60 -4.99 -1.29
C ILE A 100 -9.34 -6.30 -2.06
N THR A 101 -9.41 -7.45 -1.39
CA THR A 101 -9.23 -8.77 -2.01
C THR A 101 -10.36 -9.09 -2.98
N GLU A 102 -11.61 -8.89 -2.56
CA GLU A 102 -12.80 -9.17 -3.38
C GLU A 102 -12.91 -8.27 -4.61
N ASN A 103 -12.43 -7.03 -4.49
CA ASN A 103 -12.45 -6.03 -5.56
C ASN A 103 -11.06 -5.78 -6.16
N PHE A 104 -10.14 -6.75 -6.03
CA PHE A 104 -8.73 -6.59 -6.39
C PHE A 104 -8.52 -6.07 -7.82
N TYR A 105 -9.26 -6.61 -8.78
CA TYR A 105 -9.17 -6.25 -10.19
C TYR A 105 -9.87 -4.93 -10.56
N ASP A 106 -10.73 -4.41 -9.67
CA ASP A 106 -11.53 -3.21 -9.92
C ASP A 106 -10.90 -1.97 -9.28
N LEU A 107 -10.28 -2.12 -8.10
CA LEU A 107 -9.76 -0.99 -7.30
C LEU A 107 -8.41 -0.44 -7.78
N ASP A 108 -7.62 -1.21 -8.53
CA ASP A 108 -6.29 -0.81 -9.03
C ASP A 108 -5.32 -0.24 -7.95
N PHE A 109 -5.47 -0.66 -6.69
CA PHE A 109 -4.58 -0.24 -5.59
C PHE A 109 -3.26 -1.02 -5.56
N ILE A 110 -3.26 -2.19 -6.17
CA ILE A 110 -2.17 -3.16 -6.16
C ILE A 110 -1.91 -3.58 -7.60
N ASP A 111 -0.68 -3.42 -8.05
CA ASP A 111 -0.23 -3.95 -9.33
C ASP A 111 0.21 -5.42 -9.14
N SER A 112 -0.04 -6.26 -10.15
CA SER A 112 0.44 -7.64 -10.20
C SER A 112 1.36 -7.87 -11.39
N SER A 113 2.48 -8.55 -11.18
CA SER A 113 3.44 -8.92 -12.24
C SER A 113 3.82 -10.38 -12.13
N VAL A 114 3.67 -11.14 -13.22
CA VAL A 114 4.02 -12.56 -13.28
C VAL A 114 5.28 -12.74 -14.10
N HIS A 115 6.31 -13.32 -13.49
CA HIS A 115 7.55 -13.69 -14.14
C HIS A 115 7.67 -15.22 -14.25
N ALA A 116 7.56 -15.75 -15.46
CA ALA A 116 7.69 -17.19 -15.71
C ALA A 116 9.16 -17.63 -15.79
N TYR A 117 9.57 -18.59 -14.95
CA TYR A 117 10.87 -19.24 -15.04
C TYR A 117 10.90 -20.34 -16.09
N ASP A 118 9.81 -21.10 -16.18
CA ASP A 118 9.59 -22.16 -17.16
C ASP A 118 8.09 -22.26 -17.55
N TYR A 119 7.72 -23.26 -18.35
CA TYR A 119 6.34 -23.45 -18.79
C TYR A 119 5.34 -23.67 -17.64
N LYS A 120 5.78 -24.17 -16.49
CA LYS A 120 4.93 -24.49 -15.34
C LYS A 120 5.09 -23.51 -14.19
N ARG A 121 6.29 -23.04 -13.93
CA ARG A 121 6.67 -22.31 -12.72
C ARG A 121 7.04 -20.86 -13.02
N GLY A 122 6.71 -19.99 -12.09
CA GLY A 122 7.13 -18.60 -12.08
C GLY A 122 7.02 -18.02 -10.69
N GLU A 123 7.18 -16.73 -10.62
CA GLU A 123 6.96 -15.90 -9.43
C GLU A 123 5.91 -14.85 -9.79
N CYS A 124 4.99 -14.60 -8.87
CA CYS A 124 4.06 -13.49 -8.98
C CYS A 124 4.38 -12.48 -7.88
N THR A 125 4.64 -11.25 -8.28
CA THR A 125 4.88 -10.11 -7.39
C THR A 125 3.63 -9.26 -7.35
N LEU A 126 3.13 -9.00 -6.14
CA LEU A 126 2.16 -7.95 -5.88
C LEU A 126 2.90 -6.73 -5.35
N SER A 127 2.54 -5.55 -5.83
CA SER A 127 3.13 -4.29 -5.38
C SER A 127 2.05 -3.25 -5.15
N THR A 128 2.17 -2.49 -4.07
CA THR A 128 1.33 -1.31 -3.83
C THR A 128 2.20 -0.08 -3.72
N GLU A 129 1.72 1.00 -4.34
CA GLU A 129 2.36 2.31 -4.31
C GLU A 129 1.37 3.35 -3.77
N VAL A 130 1.72 3.93 -2.63
CA VAL A 130 0.91 4.96 -1.98
C VAL A 130 1.69 6.26 -1.83
N ILE A 131 0.98 7.37 -1.96
CA ILE A 131 1.52 8.72 -1.88
C ILE A 131 0.89 9.43 -0.69
N THR A 132 1.76 10.00 0.15
CA THR A 132 1.40 10.89 1.26
C THR A 132 2.24 12.17 1.18
N THR A 133 2.22 12.99 2.22
CA THR A 133 3.04 14.19 2.37
C THR A 133 3.96 14.08 3.58
N VAL A 134 5.07 14.80 3.57
CA VAL A 134 5.99 14.88 4.73
C VAL A 134 5.24 15.37 5.97
N GLY A 135 4.34 16.33 5.83
CA GLY A 135 3.52 16.85 6.94
C GLY A 135 2.66 15.76 7.58
N ASN A 136 1.98 14.96 6.77
CA ASN A 136 1.15 13.84 7.25
C ASN A 136 2.00 12.74 7.89
N LEU A 137 3.13 12.40 7.27
CA LEU A 137 4.05 11.38 7.77
C LEU A 137 4.64 11.77 9.13
N LEU A 138 4.99 13.04 9.32
CA LEU A 138 5.52 13.54 10.59
C LEU A 138 4.44 13.72 11.66
N ALA A 139 3.17 13.86 11.27
CA ALA A 139 2.04 13.92 12.19
C ALA A 139 1.66 12.54 12.77
N GLU A 140 2.14 11.46 12.16
CA GLU A 140 1.91 10.08 12.62
C GLU A 140 3.18 9.50 13.26
N GLU A 141 3.33 9.72 14.56
CA GLU A 141 4.56 9.39 15.30
C GLU A 141 4.84 7.88 15.42
N ASN A 142 3.82 7.03 15.25
CA ASN A 142 3.89 5.58 15.50
C ASN A 142 3.90 4.72 14.23
N VAL A 143 3.95 5.32 13.04
CA VAL A 143 4.01 4.58 11.78
C VAL A 143 5.34 3.82 11.65
N SER A 144 5.27 2.50 11.49
CA SER A 144 6.45 1.67 11.22
C SER A 144 6.60 1.44 9.72
N LEU A 145 7.57 2.11 9.10
CA LEU A 145 7.89 1.97 7.68
C LEU A 145 9.03 0.98 7.42
N SER A 146 9.36 0.11 8.38
CA SER A 146 10.53 -0.78 8.26
C SER A 146 10.44 -1.79 7.11
N ALA A 147 9.23 -2.09 6.65
CA ALA A 147 8.98 -3.00 5.54
C ALA A 147 8.77 -2.25 4.21
N TRP A 148 8.62 -0.93 4.24
CA TRP A 148 8.27 -0.09 3.09
C TRP A 148 9.51 0.57 2.50
N THR A 149 9.57 0.61 1.17
CA THR A 149 10.51 1.48 0.45
C THR A 149 9.92 2.87 0.35
N VAL A 150 10.58 3.86 0.94
CA VAL A 150 10.10 5.25 1.00
C VAL A 150 10.98 6.15 0.15
N SER A 151 10.37 6.82 -0.83
CA SER A 151 11.03 7.75 -1.75
C SER A 151 10.53 9.17 -1.56
N VAL A 152 11.45 10.12 -1.45
CA VAL A 152 11.15 11.54 -1.26
C VAL A 152 11.97 12.40 -2.22
N PRO A 153 11.35 13.32 -2.99
CA PRO A 153 12.06 14.25 -3.84
C PRO A 153 12.75 15.34 -3.00
N THR A 154 14.02 15.60 -3.28
CA THR A 154 14.80 16.69 -2.70
C THR A 154 15.40 17.55 -3.81
N GLU A 155 15.95 18.72 -3.46
CA GLU A 155 16.59 19.62 -4.43
C GLU A 155 17.75 18.96 -5.19
N ASN A 156 18.38 17.95 -4.61
CA ASN A 156 19.52 17.22 -5.20
C ASN A 156 19.12 15.90 -5.86
N GLY A 157 17.82 15.63 -6.02
CA GLY A 157 17.28 14.38 -6.58
C GLY A 157 16.41 13.61 -5.59
N THR A 158 16.00 12.40 -5.96
CA THR A 158 15.14 11.53 -5.13
C THR A 158 15.98 10.72 -4.15
N LEU A 159 15.65 10.81 -2.86
CA LEU A 159 16.21 9.95 -1.84
C LEU A 159 15.27 8.77 -1.59
N THR A 160 15.81 7.56 -1.59
CA THR A 160 15.08 6.32 -1.32
C THR A 160 15.61 5.66 -0.05
N PHE A 161 14.72 5.21 0.81
CA PHE A 161 15.01 4.55 2.07
C PHE A 161 14.35 3.16 2.08
N ASN A 162 15.12 2.15 2.47
CA ASN A 162 14.67 0.80 2.79
C ASN A 162 15.02 0.51 4.26
#